data_AF-A0A0C2ZN01-F1
#
_entry.id   AF-A0A0C2ZN01-F1
#
_cell.length_a   1.000
_cell.length_b   1.000
_cell.length_c   1.000
_cell.angle_alpha   90.00
_cell.angle_beta   90.00
_cell.angle_gamma   90.00
#
_symmetry.space_group_name_H-M   'P 1'
#
loop_
_entity.id
_entity.type
_entity.pdbx_description
1 polymer ?
#
loop_
_entity_poly.entity_id
_entity_poly.type
_entity_poly.pdbx_seq_one_letter_code
_entity_poly.pdbx_strand_id
1 'polypeptide(L)'
;LVFRDLVVFVVQVQRTLLDIHALLDYIEILHPLLTSPPSKPVHANPTWMGCFTKETQICESFYFAGVPVWLVRHQEFIPDTMNI
;
A
#
# COMPACT_ATOMS: atom_id res chain seq x y z
N LEU A 1 -21.62 -28.42 -4.62
CA LEU A 1 -22.16 -27.13 -4.14
C LEU A 1 -21.53 -26.76 -2.80
N VAL A 2 -21.74 -27.55 -1.73
CA VAL A 2 -21.19 -27.32 -0.37
C VAL A 2 -19.69 -26.97 -0.30
N PHE A 3 -18.82 -27.65 -1.04
CA PHE A 3 -17.37 -27.36 -1.03
C PHE A 3 -17.03 -25.97 -1.59
N ARG A 4 -17.75 -25.53 -2.65
CA ARG A 4 -17.54 -24.20 -3.24
C ARG A 4 -18.01 -23.11 -2.29
N ASP A 5 -19.14 -23.33 -1.62
CA ASP A 5 -19.71 -22.39 -0.65
C ASP A 5 -18.79 -22.24 0.57
N LEU A 6 -18.19 -23.34 1.04
CA LEU A 6 -17.19 -23.32 2.10
C LEU A 6 -15.94 -22.53 1.71
N VAL A 7 -15.42 -22.73 0.50
CA VAL A 7 -14.24 -21.97 0.01
C VAL A 7 -14.55 -20.47 -0.05
N VAL A 8 -15.72 -20.08 -0.57
CA VAL A 8 -16.13 -18.67 -0.61
C VAL A 8 -16.23 -18.09 0.80
N PHE A 9 -16.83 -18.83 1.74
CA PHE A 9 -16.93 -18.41 3.13
C PHE A 9 -15.54 -18.20 3.76
N VAL A 10 -14.61 -19.15 3.60
CA VAL A 10 -13.25 -19.02 4.13
C VAL A 10 -12.53 -17.80 3.53
N VAL A 11 -12.65 -17.57 2.23
CA VAL A 11 -12.05 -16.39 1.56
C VAL A 11 -12.64 -15.10 2.12
N GLN A 12 -13.94 -15.04 2.36
CA GLN A 12 -14.60 -13.86 2.94
C GLN A 12 -14.13 -13.58 4.37
N VAL A 13 -13.98 -14.62 5.19
CA VAL A 13 -13.46 -14.50 6.55
C VAL A 13 -12.00 -14.03 6.53
N GLN A 14 -11.15 -14.66 5.73
CA GLN A 14 -9.73 -14.28 5.59
C GLN A 14 -9.59 -12.84 5.13
N ARG A 15 -10.37 -12.42 4.13
CA ARG A 15 -10.38 -11.04 3.64
C ARG A 15 -10.81 -10.06 4.74
N THR A 16 -11.91 -10.34 5.42
CA THR A 16 -12.42 -9.47 6.50
C THR A 16 -11.38 -9.30 7.61
N LEU A 17 -10.68 -10.38 7.99
CA LEU A 17 -9.63 -10.31 9.00
C LEU A 17 -8.44 -9.47 8.52
N LEU A 18 -8.03 -9.60 7.26
CA LEU A 18 -6.98 -8.77 6.67
C LEU A 18 -7.39 -7.29 6.60
N ASP A 19 -8.64 -7.00 6.24
CA ASP A 19 -9.17 -5.63 6.18
C ASP A 19 -9.19 -4.99 7.59
N ILE A 20 -9.58 -5.74 8.62
CA ILE A 20 -9.52 -5.28 10.02
C ILE A 20 -8.08 -5.03 10.45
N HIS A 21 -7.16 -5.95 10.16
CA HIS A 21 -5.74 -5.79 10.51
C HIS A 21 -5.14 -4.57 9.82
N ALA A 22 -5.43 -4.37 8.53
CA ALA A 22 -4.97 -3.20 7.78
C ALA A 22 -5.54 -1.89 8.35
N LEU A 23 -6.80 -1.89 8.81
CA LEU A 23 -7.40 -0.72 9.45
C LEU A 23 -6.74 -0.40 10.80
N LEU A 24 -6.43 -1.41 11.60
CA LEU A 24 -5.72 -1.21 12.87
C LEU A 24 -4.31 -0.65 12.63
N ASP A 25 -3.54 -1.25 11.71
CA ASP A 25 -2.23 -0.73 11.31
C ASP A 25 -2.33 0.72 10.79
N TYR A 26 -3.39 1.03 10.04
CA TYR A 26 -3.63 2.39 9.57
C TYR A 26 -3.84 3.36 10.73
N ILE A 27 -4.73 3.05 11.67
CA ILE A 27 -5.07 3.94 12.79
C ILE A 27 -3.88 4.11 13.75
N GLU A 28 -3.22 3.02 14.10
CA GLU A 28 -2.19 3.01 15.15
C GLU A 28 -0.82 3.47 14.65
N ILE A 29 -0.48 3.20 13.39
CA ILE A 29 0.87 3.41 12.87
C ILE A 29 0.88 4.43 11.73
N LEU A 30 0.12 4.18 10.67
CA LEU A 30 0.25 4.96 9.44
C LEU A 30 -0.35 6.37 9.55
N HIS A 31 -1.53 6.51 10.14
CA HIS A 31 -2.22 7.79 10.27
C HIS A 31 -1.41 8.84 11.06
N PRO A 32 -0.79 8.51 12.22
CA PRO A 32 0.14 9.41 12.90
C PRO A 32 1.31 9.85 12.03
N LEU A 33 1.93 8.93 11.27
CA LEU A 33 3.06 9.22 10.39
C LEU A 33 2.67 10.09 9.20
N LEU A 34 1.46 9.95 8.67
CA LEU A 34 0.95 10.80 7.59
C LEU A 34 0.58 12.20 8.10
N THR A 35 0.02 12.30 9.31
CA THR A 35 -0.42 13.58 9.89
C THR A 35 0.76 14.41 10.39
N SER A 36 1.78 13.75 10.94
CA SER A 36 3.01 14.37 11.44
C SER A 36 4.23 13.65 10.85
N PRO A 37 4.61 13.97 9.60
CA PRO A 37 5.69 13.28 8.91
C PRO A 37 7.02 13.33 9.65
N PRO A 38 7.76 12.21 9.68
CA PRO A 38 9.10 12.18 10.26
C PRO A 38 10.09 12.98 9.41
N SER A 39 11.18 13.45 10.02
CA SER A 39 12.24 14.18 9.32
C SER A 39 13.08 13.30 8.38
N LYS A 40 12.98 11.97 8.52
CA LYS A 40 13.66 10.97 7.70
C LYS A 40 12.70 9.82 7.40
N PRO A 41 12.86 9.15 6.26
CA PRO A 41 12.03 7.99 5.92
C PRO A 41 12.14 6.86 6.94
N VAL A 42 11.00 6.31 7.32
CA VAL A 42 10.92 5.08 8.12
C VAL A 42 11.27 3.88 7.23
N HIS A 43 11.86 2.84 7.82
CA HIS A 43 12.16 1.61 7.08
C HIS A 43 10.86 0.99 6.54
N ALA A 44 10.89 0.54 5.29
CA ALA A 44 9.71 -0.03 4.65
C ALA A 44 9.26 -1.30 5.39
N ASN A 45 7.98 -1.39 5.74
CA ASN A 45 7.44 -2.60 6.36
C ASN A 45 7.20 -3.68 5.28
N PRO A 46 7.93 -4.82 5.29
CA PRO A 46 7.78 -5.84 4.26
C PRO A 46 6.47 -6.64 4.36
N THR A 47 5.71 -6.53 5.46
CA THR A 47 4.42 -7.21 5.60
C THR A 47 3.25 -6.43 5.03
N TRP A 48 3.44 -5.14 4.77
CA TRP A 48 2.40 -4.27 4.24
C TRP A 48 2.23 -4.43 2.72
N MET A 49 0.99 -4.34 2.27
CA MET A 49 0.71 -4.17 0.86
C MET A 49 1.16 -2.77 0.43
N GLY A 50 2.00 -2.73 -0.60
CA GLY A 50 2.47 -1.46 -1.14
C GLY A 50 1.45 -0.76 -2.06
N CYS A 51 1.81 0.44 -2.51
CA CYS A 51 0.97 1.29 -3.35
C CYS A 51 1.68 1.69 -4.65
N PHE A 52 0.95 1.67 -5.76
CA PHE A 52 1.37 2.31 -7.01
C PHE A 52 0.60 3.62 -7.16
N THR A 53 1.31 4.73 -7.34
CA THR A 53 0.67 6.03 -7.52
C THR A 53 1.36 6.83 -8.60
N LYS A 54 0.63 7.71 -9.28
CA LYS A 54 1.22 8.71 -10.18
C LYS A 54 1.46 10.05 -9.48
N GLU A 55 0.91 10.22 -8.28
CA GLU A 55 0.97 11.45 -7.51
C GLU A 55 2.25 11.46 -6.66
N THR A 56 3.14 12.42 -6.93
CA THR A 56 4.41 12.55 -6.22
C THR A 56 4.23 12.82 -4.73
N GLN A 57 3.22 13.63 -4.37
CA GLN A 57 2.92 13.96 -2.97
C GLN A 57 2.54 12.71 -2.17
N ILE A 58 1.63 11.88 -2.71
CA ILE A 58 1.24 10.62 -2.07
C ILE A 58 2.45 9.67 -1.98
N CYS A 59 3.23 9.58 -3.07
CA CYS A 59 4.42 8.73 -3.08
C CYS A 59 5.43 9.14 -2.00
N GLU A 60 5.69 10.43 -1.84
CA GLU A 60 6.60 10.94 -0.84
C GLU A 60 6.08 10.69 0.57
N SER A 61 4.81 11.02 0.85
CA SER A 61 4.21 10.78 2.18
C SER A 61 4.27 9.30 2.57
N PHE A 62 3.99 8.39 1.64
CA PHE A 62 4.03 6.95 1.88
C PHE A 62 5.46 6.44 2.06
N TYR A 63 6.40 6.94 1.26
CA TYR A 63 7.82 6.63 1.39
C TYR A 63 8.36 7.05 2.77
N PHE A 64 8.01 8.25 3.23
CA PHE A 64 8.42 8.73 4.54
C PHE A 64 7.79 7.93 5.69
N ALA A 65 6.55 7.48 5.51
CA ALA A 65 5.84 6.63 6.47
C ALA A 65 6.28 5.15 6.47
N GLY A 66 7.21 4.74 5.59
CA GLY A 66 7.66 3.34 5.50
C GLY A 66 6.66 2.41 4.81
N VAL A 67 5.72 2.95 4.03
CA VAL A 67 4.86 2.15 3.15
C VAL A 67 5.62 1.84 1.86
N PRO A 68 5.71 0.57 1.42
CA PRO A 68 6.26 0.26 0.11
C PRO A 68 5.47 1.00 -0.98
N VAL A 69 6.13 1.84 -1.77
CA VAL A 69 5.44 2.69 -2.75
C VAL A 69 6.26 2.88 -4.01
N TRP A 70 5.58 2.89 -5.16
CA TRP A 70 6.18 3.06 -6.47
C TRP A 70 5.50 4.20 -7.21
N LEU A 71 6.28 5.21 -7.60
CA LEU A 71 5.84 6.28 -8.47
C LEU A 71 5.78 5.79 -9.92
N VAL A 72 4.57 5.65 -10.44
CA VAL A 72 4.30 5.32 -11.84
C VAL A 72 4.37 6.60 -12.66
N ARG A 73 5.33 6.69 -13.58
CA ARG A 73 5.43 7.84 -14.48
C ARG A 73 4.32 7.80 -15.54
N HIS A 74 3.83 8.96 -15.96
CA HIS A 74 2.97 9.02 -17.14
C HIS A 74 3.78 8.68 -18.39
N GLN A 75 3.14 8.01 -19.34
CA GLN A 75 3.76 7.59 -20.60
C GLN A 75 4.39 8.78 -21.36
N GLU A 76 3.76 9.95 -21.31
CA GLU A 76 4.26 11.19 -21.92
C GLU A 76 5.64 11.62 -21.39
N PHE A 77 6.03 11.16 -20.20
CA PHE A 77 7.33 11.43 -19.57
C PHE A 77 8.31 10.27 -19.70
N ILE A 78 7.93 9.19 -20.40
CA ILE A 78 8.82 8.07 -20.72
C ILE A 78 9.42 8.36 -22.09
N PRO A 79 10.75 8.53 -22.21
CA PRO A 79 11.38 8.76 -23.50
C PRO A 79 11.13 7.58 -24.45
N ASP A 80 10.83 7.87 -25.72
CA ASP A 80 10.60 6.82 -26.76
C ASP A 80 11.82 5.91 -26.96
N THR A 81 13.00 6.37 -26.53
CA THR A 81 14.27 5.63 -26.59
C THR A 81 14.52 4.76 -25.35
N MET A 82 13.62 4.75 -24.36
CA MET A 82 13.77 3.93 -23.16
C MET A 82 13.47 2.46 -23.51
N ASN A 83 14.50 1.60 -23.48
CA ASN A 83 14.31 0.15 -23.58
C ASN A 83 13.67 -0.33 -22.28
N ILE A 84 12.43 -0.82 -22.36
CA ILE A 84 11.71 -1.46 -21.26
C ILE A 84 12.09 -2.94 -21.21
#